data_AF-A0A0M2KEB2-F1
#
_entry.id   AF-A0A0M2KEB2-F1
#
_cell.length_a   1.000
_cell.length_b   1.000
_cell.length_c   1.000
_cell.angle_alpha   90.00
_cell.angle_beta   90.00
_cell.angle_gamma   90.00
#
_symmetry.space_group_name_H-M   'P 1'
#
loop_
_entity.id
_entity.type
_entity.pdbx_description
1 polymer ?
#
loop_
_entity_poly.entity_id
_entity_poly.type
_entity_poly.pdbx_seq_one_letter_code
_entity_poly.pdbx_strand_id
1 'polypeptide(L)' 'MVKHVLRTLASESQISYQVLFRRFIEEEPLCIDLFWTTFFRLYPDSPYRYTAYRYFTRSFELYEDEPFMPGEHGWF' A
#
# COMPACT_ATOMS: atom_id res chain seq x y z
N MET A 1 -3.88 -9.27 -0.68
CA MET A 1 -4.01 -8.42 -1.90
C MET A 1 -2.77 -7.55 -2.11
N VAL A 2 -2.34 -6.74 -1.15
CA VAL A 2 -1.16 -5.84 -1.27
C VAL A 2 0.10 -6.52 -1.83
N LYS A 3 0.54 -7.64 -1.25
CA LYS A 3 1.73 -8.39 -1.71
C LYS A 3 1.61 -8.83 -3.18
N HIS A 4 0.40 -9.19 -3.63
CA HIS A 4 0.17 -9.61 -5.01
C HIS A 4 0.33 -8.41 -5.96
N VAL A 5 -0.28 -7.27 -5.62
CA VAL A 5 -0.15 -6.02 -6.40
C VAL A 5 1.31 -5.58 -6.50
N LEU A 6 2.06 -5.55 -5.39
CA LEU A 6 3.48 -5.19 -5.39
C LEU A 6 4.34 -6.14 -6.23
N ARG A 7 4.00 -7.43 -6.29
CA ARG A 7 4.68 -8.39 -7.17
C ARG A 7 4.36 -8.15 -8.64
N THR A 8 3.11 -7.86 -8.96
CA THR A 8 2.69 -7.51 -10.33
C THR A 8 3.40 -6.24 -10.80
N LEU A 9 3.43 -5.20 -9.96
CA LEU A 9 4.19 -3.98 -10.24
C LEU A 9 5.68 -4.25 -10.46
N ALA A 10 6.30 -5.08 -9.62
CA ALA A 10 7.71 -5.45 -9.80
C ALA A 10 7.96 -6.13 -11.15
N SER A 11 7.04 -7.01 -11.56
CA SER A 11 7.12 -7.69 -12.85
C SER A 11 6.94 -6.74 -14.04
N GLU A 12 6.11 -5.71 -13.91
CA GLU A 12 5.81 -4.76 -15.00
C GLU A 12 6.85 -3.63 -15.11
N SER A 13 7.41 -3.17 -13.99
CA SER A 13 8.29 -2.00 -13.93
C SER A 13 9.79 -2.32 -14.06
N GLN A 14 10.16 -3.61 -14.11
CA GLN A 14 11.55 -4.07 -13.98
C GLN A 14 12.26 -3.62 -12.68
N ILE A 15 11.51 -3.05 -11.72
CA ILE A 15 12.00 -2.68 -10.40
C ILE A 15 11.89 -3.91 -9.48
N SER A 16 12.91 -4.15 -8.67
CA SER A 16 12.85 -5.27 -7.72
C SER A 16 11.75 -5.06 -6.68
N TYR A 17 11.12 -6.17 -6.26
CA TYR A 17 10.08 -6.13 -5.23
C TYR A 17 10.56 -5.45 -3.94
N GLN A 18 11.84 -5.62 -3.56
CA GLN A 18 12.40 -5.02 -2.34
C GLN A 18 12.42 -3.49 -2.42
N VAL A 19 12.75 -2.93 -3.59
CA VAL A 19 12.76 -1.48 -3.80
C VAL A 19 11.33 -0.93 -3.78
N LEU A 20 10.40 -1.57 -4.49
CA LEU A 20 8.99 -1.15 -4.47
C LEU A 20 8.38 -1.25 -3.08
N PHE A 21 8.64 -2.34 -2.36
CA PHE A 21 8.15 -2.53 -0.99
C PHE A 21 8.67 -1.43 -0.06
N ARG A 22 9.95 -1.07 -0.17
CA ARG A 22 10.53 0.03 0.61
C ARG A 22 9.86 1.37 0.29
N ARG A 23 9.77 1.74 -1.00
CA ARG A 23 9.14 2.98 -1.45
C ARG A 23 7.67 3.08 -1.03
N PHE A 24 6.98 1.95 -1.05
CA PHE A 24 5.59 1.86 -0.63
C PHE A 24 5.42 2.07 0.88
N ILE A 25 6.33 1.53 1.71
CA ILE A 25 6.34 1.78 3.17
C ILE A 25 6.74 3.22 3.49
N GLU A 26 7.65 3.80 2.71
CA GLU A 26 8.05 5.21 2.80
C GLU A 26 6.98 6.16 2.22
N GLU A 27 5.81 5.64 1.82
CA GLU A 27 4.67 6.38 1.27
C GLU A 27 5.07 7.29 0.09
N GLU A 28 5.99 6.83 -0.75
CA GLU A 28 6.43 7.57 -1.94
C GLU A 28 5.21 7.81 -2.87
N PRO A 29 4.84 9.07 -3.17
CA PRO A 29 3.56 9.38 -3.84
C PRO A 29 3.36 8.63 -5.15
N LEU A 30 4.39 8.59 -6.01
CA LEU A 30 4.33 7.87 -7.29
C LEU A 30 4.15 6.35 -7.09
N CYS A 31 4.75 5.77 -6.04
CA CYS A 31 4.61 4.36 -5.75
C CYS A 31 3.20 4.03 -5.25
N ILE A 32 2.61 4.90 -4.42
CA ILE A 32 1.25 4.77 -3.91
C ILE A 32 0.24 4.86 -5.06
N ASP A 33 0.39 5.83 -5.97
CA ASP A 33 -0.48 5.98 -7.14
C ASP A 33 -0.42 4.76 -8.07
N LEU A 34 0.79 4.27 -8.37
CA LEU A 34 0.99 3.07 -9.18
C LEU A 34 0.40 1.83 -8.50
N PHE A 35 0.54 1.72 -7.18
CA PHE A 35 -0.07 0.66 -6.39
C PHE A 35 -1.58 0.66 -6.53
N TRP A 36 -2.25 1.79 -6.27
CA TRP A 36 -3.71 1.85 -6.32
C TRP A 36 -4.26 1.68 -7.74
N THR A 37 -3.59 2.24 -8.73
CA THR A 37 -3.92 2.02 -10.15
C THR A 37 -3.88 0.52 -10.49
N THR A 38 -2.82 -0.17 -10.07
CA THR A 38 -2.68 -1.61 -10.32
C THR A 38 -3.64 -2.43 -9.47
N PHE A 39 -3.92 -2.00 -8.25
CA PHE A 39 -4.85 -2.64 -7.33
C PHE A 39 -6.26 -2.65 -7.92
N PHE A 40 -6.78 -1.51 -8.39
CA PHE A 40 -8.12 -1.44 -8.98
C PHE A 40 -8.20 -2.11 -10.35
N ARG A 41 -7.08 -2.23 -11.07
CA ARG A 41 -7.03 -3.05 -12.29
C ARG A 41 -7.17 -4.55 -11.99
N LEU A 42 -6.55 -5.03 -10.92
CA LEU A 42 -6.58 -6.45 -10.53
C LEU A 42 -7.82 -6.81 -9.71
N TYR A 43 -8.36 -5.86 -8.96
CA TYR A 43 -9.50 -6.03 -8.05
C TYR A 43 -10.50 -4.87 -8.24
N PRO A 44 -11.19 -4.79 -9.38
CA PRO A 44 -12.06 -3.65 -9.72
C PRO A 44 -13.25 -3.48 -8.75
N ASP A 45 -13.76 -4.59 -8.21
CA ASP A 45 -14.89 -4.59 -7.29
C ASP A 45 -14.47 -4.46 -5.81
N SER A 46 -13.18 -4.25 -5.55
CA SER A 46 -12.68 -4.15 -4.16
C SER A 46 -13.15 -2.86 -3.50
N PRO A 47 -13.70 -2.92 -2.28
CA PRO A 47 -14.15 -1.73 -1.55
C PRO A 47 -12.99 -0.95 -0.90
N TYR A 48 -11.81 -1.56 -0.78
CA TYR A 48 -10.64 -0.94 -0.14
C TYR A 48 -10.10 0.27 -0.91
N ARG A 49 -9.87 1.37 -0.20
CA ARG A 49 -9.29 2.62 -0.70
C ARG A 49 -8.02 3.05 0.03
N TYR A 50 -7.75 2.46 1.18
CA TYR A 50 -6.60 2.81 2.02
C TYR A 50 -5.81 1.57 2.44
N THR A 51 -4.54 1.79 2.75
CA THR A 51 -3.60 0.75 3.18
C THR A 51 -2.71 1.32 4.27
N ALA A 52 -2.46 0.55 5.32
CA ALA A 52 -1.51 0.92 6.37
C ALA A 52 -0.52 -0.23 6.59
N TYR A 53 0.75 0.12 6.83
CA TYR A 53 1.76 -0.85 7.22
C TYR A 53 1.89 -0.93 8.73
N ARG A 54 1.58 -2.09 9.30
CA ARG A 54 1.76 -2.34 10.74
C ARG A 54 3.16 -2.90 10.98
N TYR A 55 4.06 -2.07 11.51
CA TYR A 55 5.46 -2.43 11.75
C TYR A 55 5.65 -3.63 12.71
N PHE A 56 4.82 -3.73 13.75
CA PHE A 56 4.93 -4.79 14.77
C PHE A 56 4.65 -6.19 14.18
N THR A 57 3.65 -6.30 13.32
CA THR A 57 3.24 -7.56 12.67
C THR A 57 3.84 -7.73 11.28
N ARG A 58 4.53 -6.70 10.76
CA ARG A 58 5.09 -6.65 9.41
C ARG A 58 4.06 -6.98 8.33
N SER A 59 2.84 -6.48 8.50
CA SER A 59 1.70 -6.76 7.64
C SER A 59 1.07 -5.49 7.12
N PHE A 60 0.44 -5.58 5.95
CA PHE A 60 -0.43 -4.52 5.44
C PHE A 60 -1.87 -4.81 5.80
N GLU A 61 -2.56 -3.78 6.23
CA GLU A 61 -4.00 -3.77 6.46
C GLU A 61 -4.65 -2.89 5.41
N LEU A 62 -5.80 -3.32 4.89
CA LEU A 62 -6.59 -2.60 3.89
C LEU A 62 -7.88 -2.09 4.54
N TYR A 63 -8.27 -0.87 4.20
CA TYR A 63 -9.46 -0.23 4.75
C TYR A 63 -10.31 0.37 3.63
N GLU A 64 -11.62 0.32 3.79
CA GLU A 64 -12.60 0.91 2.86
C GLU A 64 -12.61 2.44 3.00
N ASP A 65 -12.55 2.92 4.24
CA ASP A 65 -12.43 4.33 4.60
C ASP A 65 -11.04 4.64 5.18
N GLU A 66 -10.73 5.93 5.30
CA GLU A 66 -9.46 6.37 5.87
C GLU A 66 -9.32 5.77 7.28
N PRO A 67 -8.26 4.97 7.55
CA PRO A 67 -8.12 4.33 8.84
C PRO A 67 -8.05 5.41 9.91
N PHE A 68 -8.91 5.31 10.92
CA PHE A 68 -8.74 6.10 12.13
C PHE A 68 -7.39 5.73 12.73
N MET A 69 -6.38 6.59 12.53
CA MET A 69 -5.11 6.50 13.23
C MET A 69 -5.27 7.23 14.56
N PRO A 70 -5.45 6.53 15.70
CA PRO A 70 -5.28 7.16 17.00
C PRO A 70 -3.79 7.50 17.18
N GLY A 71 -3.34 8.61 16.61
CA GLY A 71 -1.92 8.94 16.57
C GLY A 71 -1.56 10.32 16.01
N GLU A 72 -2.39 10.93 15.17
CA GLU A 72 -2.12 12.30 14.65
C GLU A 72 -2.82 13.41 15.44
N HIS A 73 -3.18 13.13 16.70
CA HIS A 73 -3.52 14.18 17.68
C HIS A 73 -2.72 13.97 18.97
N GLY A 74 -1.64 14.74 19.10
CA GLY A 74 -1.14 15.28 20.37
C GLY A 74 -0.59 14.28 21.39
N TRP A 75 0.74 14.17 21.41
CA TRP A 75 1.48 14.03 22.67
C TRP A 75 2.41 15.25 22.79
N PHE A 76 2.07 16.14 23.73
CA PHE A 76 3.03 17.07 24.34
C PHE A 76 4.02 16.30 25.21
#